data_AF-A0A7H4M0T5-F1
#
_entry.id   AF-A0A7H4M0T5-F1
#
_cell.length_a   1.000
_cell.length_b   1.000
_cell.length_c   1.000
_cell.angle_alpha   90.00
_cell.angle_beta   90.00
_cell.angle_gamma   90.00
#
_symmetry.space_group_name_H-M   'P 1'
#
loop_
_entity.id
_entity.type
_entity.pdbx_description
1 polymer ?
#
loop_
_entity_poly.entity_id
_entity_poly.type
_entity_poly.pdbx_seq_one_letter_code
_entity_poly.pdbx_strand_id
1 'polypeptide(L)'
;MLFYPGFEVLPPVVFYRTDKLDEQRFATLREALARRLDTLSETPPIPFRRQNHGDYLIPSLNLRPELAPGENGLAIHVKPV
;
A
#
# COMPACT_ATOMS: atom_id res chain seq x y z
N MET A 1 4.77 6.96 -8.78
CA MET A 1 3.64 6.14 -8.31
C MET A 1 3.93 4.69 -8.68
N LEU A 2 4.11 3.77 -7.72
CA LEU A 2 4.62 2.41 -8.00
C LEU A 2 3.57 1.50 -8.68
N PHE A 3 2.31 1.58 -8.29
CA PHE A 3 1.24 0.74 -8.86
C PHE A 3 0.93 1.07 -10.33
N TYR A 4 1.12 2.33 -10.74
CA TYR A 4 0.81 2.82 -12.09
C TYR A 4 1.46 2.02 -13.24
N PRO A 5 2.78 1.72 -13.20
CA PRO A 5 3.41 0.85 -14.19
C PRO A 5 3.17 -0.66 -13.96
N GLY A 6 2.37 -1.07 -12.97
CA GLY A 6 1.96 -2.47 -12.77
C GLY A 6 2.69 -3.23 -11.66
N PHE A 7 3.43 -2.58 -10.76
CA PHE A 7 4.00 -3.26 -9.60
C PHE A 7 2.94 -3.73 -8.60
N GLU A 8 3.14 -4.91 -8.01
CA GLU A 8 2.49 -5.32 -6.76
C GLU A 8 3.16 -4.59 -5.59
N VAL A 9 2.50 -3.56 -5.06
CA VAL A 9 3.10 -2.66 -4.07
C VAL A 9 2.92 -3.24 -2.67
N LEU A 10 4.00 -3.62 -2.01
CA LEU A 10 3.97 -4.07 -0.62
C LEU A 10 3.71 -2.92 0.36
N PRO A 11 3.12 -3.18 1.55
CA PRO A 11 3.03 -2.21 2.63
C PRO A 11 4.42 -1.61 2.94
N PRO A 12 4.56 -0.28 3.11
CA PRO A 12 5.87 0.31 3.31
C PRO A 12 6.48 -0.07 4.67
N VAL A 13 7.80 0.03 4.77
CA VAL A 13 8.53 0.07 6.04
C VAL A 13 8.87 1.53 6.31
N VAL A 14 8.32 2.10 7.38
CA VAL A 14 8.55 3.51 7.73
C VAL A 14 8.99 3.60 9.17
N PHE A 15 10.12 4.26 9.40
CA PHE A 15 10.66 4.52 10.73
C PHE A 15 10.60 6.02 11.03
N TYR A 16 9.93 6.38 12.13
CA TYR A 16 9.75 7.77 12.55
C TYR A 16 10.72 8.16 13.65
N ARG A 17 10.94 9.47 13.86
CA ARG A 17 11.81 10.02 14.91
C ARG A 17 13.22 9.40 14.90
N THR A 18 13.79 9.28 13.71
CA THR A 18 15.13 8.70 13.50
C THR A 18 16.26 9.62 13.95
N ASP A 19 15.96 10.89 14.23
CA ASP A 19 16.85 11.89 14.83
C ASP A 19 17.26 11.57 16.28
N LYS A 20 16.46 10.76 16.99
CA LYS A 20 16.69 10.35 18.40
C LYS A 20 16.85 8.84 18.52
N LEU A 21 17.62 8.24 17.62
CA LEU A 21 17.84 6.80 17.59
C LEU A 21 19.02 6.43 18.50
N ASP A 22 18.77 5.56 19.48
CA ASP A 22 19.82 4.92 20.27
C ASP A 22 20.12 3.51 19.73
N GLU A 23 21.13 2.86 20.31
CA GLU A 23 21.61 1.54 19.87
C GLU A 23 20.54 0.46 20.02
N GLN A 24 19.79 0.47 21.12
CA GLN A 24 18.73 -0.52 21.37
C GLN A 24 17.61 -0.39 20.34
N ARG A 25 17.16 0.84 20.08
CA ARG A 25 16.12 1.11 19.09
C ARG A 25 16.62 0.80 17.69
N PHE A 26 17.87 1.13 17.34
CA PHE A 26 18.47 0.77 16.06
C PHE A 26 18.46 -0.74 15.83
N ALA A 27 18.85 -1.54 16.83
CA ALA A 27 18.81 -3.00 16.74
C ALA A 27 17.39 -3.52 16.44
N THR A 28 16.36 -2.98 17.11
CA THR A 28 14.96 -3.31 16.83
C THR A 28 14.53 -2.94 15.40
N LEU A 29 14.91 -1.76 14.90
CA LEU A 29 14.58 -1.34 13.54
C LEU A 29 15.27 -2.22 12.48
N ARG A 30 16.52 -2.63 12.73
CA ARG A 30 17.26 -3.56 11.88
C ARG A 30 16.56 -4.91 11.78
N GLU A 31 16.12 -5.46 12.91
CA GLU A 31 15.36 -6.73 12.92
C GLU A 31 13.99 -6.59 12.25
N ALA A 32 13.31 -5.46 12.41
CA ALA A 32 12.09 -5.17 11.67
C ALA A 32 12.35 -5.14 10.15
N LEU A 33 13.42 -4.47 9.71
CA LEU A 33 13.79 -4.44 8.29
C LEU A 33 14.16 -5.82 7.75
N ALA A 34 14.98 -6.59 8.49
CA ALA A 34 15.37 -7.95 8.10
C ALA A 34 14.15 -8.84 7.88
N ARG A 35 13.22 -8.89 8.84
CA ARG A 35 11.97 -9.67 8.69
C ARG A 35 11.15 -9.27 7.46
N ARG A 36 11.12 -7.97 7.11
CA ARG A 36 10.41 -7.50 5.92
C ARG A 36 11.10 -7.90 4.63
N LEU A 37 12.43 -8.03 4.63
CA LEU A 37 13.18 -8.57 3.50
C LEU A 37 12.99 -10.09 3.37
N ASP A 38 13.00 -10.82 4.49
CA ASP A 38 12.81 -12.27 4.53
C ASP A 38 11.42 -12.68 4.02
N THR A 39 10.42 -11.80 4.13
CA THR A 39 9.02 -12.06 3.77
C THR A 39 8.56 -11.33 2.50
N LEU A 40 9.49 -10.84 1.66
CA LEU A 40 9.15 -10.06 0.46
C LEU A 40 8.18 -10.79 -0.48
N SER A 41 8.41 -12.08 -0.72
CA SER A 41 7.60 -12.89 -1.64
C SER A 41 6.30 -13.42 -1.01
N GLU A 42 6.13 -13.28 0.29
CA GLU A 42 5.00 -13.83 1.06
C GLU A 42 4.03 -12.73 1.51
N THR A 43 4.54 -11.51 1.72
CA THR A 43 3.74 -10.38 2.18
C THR A 43 2.69 -10.02 1.12
N PRO A 44 1.38 -10.00 1.45
CA PRO A 44 0.37 -9.59 0.49
C PRO A 44 0.56 -8.12 0.11
N PRO A 45 0.44 -7.76 -1.18
CA PRO A 45 0.50 -6.37 -1.61
C PRO A 45 -0.73 -5.59 -1.14
N ILE A 46 -0.62 -4.26 -1.16
CA ILE A 46 -1.76 -3.37 -0.98
C ILE A 46 -2.77 -3.65 -2.11
N PRO A 47 -4.05 -3.95 -1.81
CA PRO A 47 -5.02 -4.38 -2.80
C PRO A 47 -5.62 -3.17 -3.55
N PHE A 48 -4.77 -2.44 -4.29
CA PHE A 48 -5.22 -1.34 -5.13
C PHE A 48 -6.14 -1.83 -6.25
N ARG A 49 -7.21 -1.06 -6.51
CA ARG A 49 -8.15 -1.33 -7.59
C ARG A 49 -7.51 -1.06 -8.95
N ARG A 50 -7.63 -2.01 -9.90
CA ARG A 50 -7.08 -1.88 -11.25
C ARG A 50 -8.01 -1.04 -12.14
N GLN A 51 -7.44 -0.08 -12.88
CA GLN A 51 -8.21 0.86 -13.71
C GLN A 51 -9.10 0.15 -14.75
N ASN A 52 -8.51 -0.70 -15.59
CA ASN A 52 -9.17 -1.27 -16.77
C ASN A 52 -9.80 -2.66 -16.52
N HIS A 53 -10.19 -2.97 -15.27
CA HIS A 53 -10.73 -4.28 -14.89
C HIS A 53 -12.16 -4.20 -14.35
N GLY A 54 -12.88 -3.11 -14.65
CA GLY A 54 -14.28 -2.94 -14.29
C GLY A 54 -14.52 -2.11 -13.02
N ASP A 55 -13.51 -1.81 -12.21
CA ASP A 55 -13.72 -1.02 -10.98
C ASP A 55 -13.98 0.48 -11.28
N TYR A 56 -13.52 0.96 -12.43
CA TYR A 56 -13.67 2.36 -12.84
C TYR A 56 -14.53 2.48 -14.09
N LEU A 57 -15.28 3.57 -14.16
CA LEU A 57 -15.99 3.98 -15.37
C LEU A 57 -14.98 4.47 -16.42
N ILE A 58 -15.12 4.04 -17.66
CA ILE A 58 -14.29 4.49 -18.79
C ILE A 58 -15.17 5.36 -19.71
N PRO A 59 -14.72 6.56 -20.12
CA PRO A 59 -13.37 7.11 -19.99
C PRO A 59 -13.17 8.05 -18.79
N SER A 60 -14.17 8.26 -17.93
CA SER A 60 -14.08 9.28 -16.87
C SER A 60 -13.13 8.91 -15.73
N LEU A 61 -12.76 7.64 -15.62
CA LEU A 61 -11.87 7.07 -14.61
C LEU A 61 -12.32 7.32 -13.16
N ASN A 62 -13.63 7.57 -12.96
CA ASN A 62 -14.24 7.60 -11.65
C ASN A 62 -14.50 6.17 -11.16
N LEU A 63 -14.31 5.93 -9.86
CA LEU A 63 -14.71 4.66 -9.26
C LEU A 63 -16.21 4.48 -9.46
N ARG A 64 -16.62 3.25 -9.78
CA ARG A 64 -18.05 2.94 -9.89
C ARG A 64 -18.78 3.20 -8.57
N PRO A 65 -19.94 3.89 -8.59
CA PRO A 65 -20.61 4.34 -7.38
C PRO A 65 -21.04 3.19 -6.45
N GLU A 66 -21.28 1.99 -6.99
CA GLU A 66 -21.62 0.80 -6.23
C GLU A 66 -20.46 0.21 -5.41
N LEU A 67 -19.20 0.57 -5.70
CA LEU A 67 -18.02 -0.01 -5.05
C LEU A 67 -17.59 0.70 -3.76
N ALA A 68 -17.98 1.96 -3.59
CA ALA A 68 -17.78 2.74 -2.38
C ALA A 68 -18.88 3.83 -2.27
N PRO A 69 -20.15 3.44 -1.98
CA PRO A 69 -21.28 4.37 -2.04
C PRO A 69 -21.14 5.52 -1.03
N GLY A 70 -21.18 6.76 -1.53
CA GLY A 70 -21.07 7.96 -0.69
C GLY A 70 -19.66 8.25 -0.16
N GLU A 71 -18.66 7.46 -0.54
CA GLU A 71 -17.27 7.67 -0.14
C GLU A 71 -16.45 8.37 -1.24
N ASN A 72 -15.42 9.08 -0.83
CA ASN A 72 -14.49 9.79 -1.70
C ASN A 72 -13.09 9.88 -1.08
N GLY A 73 -12.10 10.32 -1.87
CA GLY A 73 -10.70 10.45 -1.43
C GLY A 73 -9.85 9.22 -1.72
N LEU A 74 -8.67 9.13 -1.09
CA LEU A 74 -7.66 8.12 -1.46
C LEU A 74 -8.05 6.68 -1.10
N ALA A 75 -8.81 6.50 -0.03
CA ALA A 75 -9.13 5.18 0.52
C ALA A 75 -10.00 4.33 -0.42
N ILE A 76 -10.85 4.96 -1.25
CA ILE A 76 -11.76 4.26 -2.17
C ILE A 76 -11.01 3.41 -3.21
N HIS A 77 -9.72 3.69 -3.43
CA HIS A 77 -8.87 2.98 -4.38
C HIS A 77 -8.27 1.69 -3.81
N VAL A 78 -8.54 1.37 -2.54
CA VAL A 78 -8.12 0.12 -1.89
C VAL A 78 -9.36 -0.75 -1.73
N LYS A 79 -9.26 -2.04 -2.08
CA LYS A 79 -10.36 -2.99 -1.86
C LYS A 79 -10.54 -3.22 -0.35
N PRO A 80 -11.78 -3.34 0.15
CA PRO A 80 -12.03 -3.76 1.53
C PRO A 80 -11.41 -5.15 1.77
N VAL A 81 -10.86 -5.33 2.97
CA VAL A 81 -10.29 -6.59 3.46
C VAL A 81 -11.39 -7.48 4.03
#